data_AF-A0A163BX95-F1
#
_entry.id   AF-A0A163BX95-F1
#
_cell.length_a   1.000
_cell.length_b   1.000
_cell.length_c   1.000
_cell.angle_alpha   90.00
_cell.angle_beta   90.00
_cell.angle_gamma   90.00
#
_symmetry.space_group_name_H-M   'P 1'
#
loop_
_entity.id
_entity.type
_entity.pdbx_description
1 polymer ?
#
loop_
_entity_poly.entity_id
_entity_poly.type
_entity_poly.pdbx_seq_one_letter_code
_entity_poly.pdbx_strand_id
1 'polypeptide(L)'
;MPGTQQQHFFGSLNQPRQQQPHQQQQQQQQQQQQHHPMQLQRHPSYEYQPNRQGAGQTQNETTAYLNSAALLAEAAKRASIQVVMRDIEEMEL
;
A
#
# COMPACT_ATOMS: atom_id res chain seq x y z
N MET A 1 -14.95 26.32 -33.58
CA MET A 1 -15.14 26.62 -32.16
C MET A 1 -16.57 26.26 -31.74
N PRO A 2 -16.78 25.11 -31.08
CA PRO A 2 -17.88 24.94 -30.11
C PRO A 2 -17.24 24.63 -28.74
N GLY A 3 -17.52 25.33 -27.64
CA GLY A 3 -18.84 25.57 -27.05
C GLY A 3 -18.97 24.63 -25.83
N THR A 4 -18.32 24.98 -24.71
CA THR A 4 -18.42 24.23 -23.45
C THR A 4 -19.70 24.63 -22.71
N GLN A 5 -20.58 23.68 -22.41
CA GLN A 5 -21.64 23.92 -21.45
C GLN A 5 -22.07 22.67 -20.67
N GLN A 6 -22.23 22.90 -19.38
CA GLN A 6 -23.06 22.21 -18.39
C GLN A 6 -22.44 21.03 -17.61
N GLN A 7 -21.95 21.42 -16.43
CA GLN A 7 -21.89 20.60 -15.23
C GLN A 7 -23.32 20.22 -14.80
N HIS A 8 -23.62 18.92 -14.73
CA HIS A 8 -24.81 18.43 -14.02
C HIS A 8 -24.39 17.73 -12.73
N PHE A 9 -24.83 18.38 -11.66
CA PHE A 9 -24.63 18.16 -10.25
C PHE A 9 -25.33 16.85 -9.81
N PHE A 10 -24.65 15.70 -9.95
CA PHE A 10 -25.17 14.41 -9.46
C PHE A 10 -24.93 14.27 -7.95
N GLY A 11 -25.86 14.84 -7.19
CA GLY A 11 -26.03 14.54 -5.77
C GLY A 11 -27.43 14.02 -5.53
N SER A 12 -27.70 12.74 -5.84
CA SER A 12 -28.88 12.09 -5.30
C SER A 12 -28.76 10.57 -5.25
N LEU A 13 -29.03 10.08 -4.04
CA LEU A 13 -29.66 8.81 -3.70
C LEU A 13 -28.92 7.52 -4.06
N ASN A 14 -28.34 6.89 -3.04
CA ASN A 14 -28.46 5.44 -2.90
C ASN A 14 -28.67 5.06 -1.43
N GLN A 15 -29.92 4.71 -1.12
CA GLN A 15 -30.42 4.18 0.14
C GLN A 15 -30.49 2.65 0.00
N PRO A 16 -29.81 1.83 0.83
CA PRO A 16 -29.92 0.38 0.73
C PRO A 16 -31.15 -0.13 1.50
N ARG A 17 -32.16 -0.59 0.77
CA ARG A 17 -33.25 -1.42 1.30
C ARG A 17 -32.80 -2.88 1.36
N GLN A 18 -32.57 -3.38 2.57
CA GLN A 18 -32.62 -4.80 2.91
C GLN A 18 -34.06 -5.33 2.76
N GLN A 19 -34.22 -6.52 2.15
CA GLN A 19 -35.12 -7.61 2.61
C GLN A 19 -35.06 -8.83 1.67
N GLN A 20 -34.71 -10.00 2.22
CA GLN A 20 -34.96 -11.38 1.72
C GLN A 20 -36.33 -11.89 2.25
N PRO A 21 -36.76 -13.15 2.02
CA PRO A 21 -36.90 -13.93 0.78
C PRO A 21 -38.34 -14.49 0.64
N HIS A 22 -38.77 -15.02 -0.52
CA HIS A 22 -39.87 -16.01 -0.60
C HIS A 22 -39.61 -17.01 -1.73
N GLN A 23 -39.65 -18.30 -1.37
CA GLN A 23 -39.73 -19.44 -2.28
C GLN A 23 -41.14 -19.51 -2.89
N GLN A 24 -41.25 -19.84 -4.19
CA GLN A 24 -41.95 -21.05 -4.66
C GLN A 24 -41.97 -21.13 -6.20
N GLN A 25 -41.94 -22.38 -6.65
CA GLN A 25 -42.03 -22.90 -8.00
C GLN A 25 -43.12 -22.23 -8.87
N GLN A 26 -42.81 -22.02 -10.16
CA GLN A 26 -43.60 -22.60 -11.26
C GLN A 26 -42.89 -22.53 -12.61
N GLN A 27 -43.26 -23.50 -13.45
CA GLN A 27 -42.62 -23.94 -14.68
C GLN A 27 -42.89 -23.03 -15.89
N GLN A 28 -41.96 -23.15 -16.85
CA GLN A 28 -42.13 -22.98 -18.30
C GLN A 28 -42.79 -21.69 -18.81
N GLN A 29 -41.94 -20.83 -19.41
CA GLN A 29 -42.17 -20.48 -20.81
C GLN A 29 -40.87 -20.02 -21.47
N GLN A 30 -40.61 -20.62 -22.63
CA GLN A 30 -39.66 -20.15 -23.61
C GLN A 30 -39.98 -18.70 -23.98
N GLN A 31 -39.02 -17.81 -23.82
CA GLN A 31 -38.88 -16.67 -24.72
C GLN A 31 -37.40 -16.40 -24.91
N GLN A 32 -37.02 -16.51 -26.18
CA GLN A 32 -35.77 -16.02 -26.73
C GLN A 32 -35.57 -14.57 -26.28
N GLN A 33 -34.64 -14.33 -25.38
CA GLN A 33 -33.93 -13.07 -25.36
C GLN A 33 -32.45 -13.40 -25.48
N GLN A 34 -31.94 -13.12 -26.68
CA GLN A 34 -30.54 -12.82 -26.89
C GLN A 34 -30.11 -11.85 -25.80
N HIS A 35 -29.52 -12.39 -24.73
CA HIS A 35 -28.67 -11.60 -23.87
C HIS A 35 -27.49 -11.21 -24.75
N HIS A 36 -27.63 -10.06 -25.40
CA HIS A 36 -26.51 -9.23 -25.76
C HIS A 36 -25.58 -9.28 -24.55
N PRO A 37 -24.32 -9.72 -24.69
CA PRO A 37 -23.34 -9.38 -23.69
C PRO A 37 -23.31 -7.85 -23.76
N MET A 38 -24.04 -7.22 -22.85
CA MET A 38 -23.93 -5.81 -22.56
C MET A 38 -22.48 -5.70 -22.10
N GLN A 39 -21.60 -5.42 -23.06
CA GLN A 39 -20.20 -5.22 -22.83
C GLN A 39 -20.18 -4.03 -21.89
N LEU A 40 -20.12 -4.32 -20.59
CA LEU A 40 -19.82 -3.36 -19.57
C LEU A 40 -18.47 -2.82 -20.03
N GLN A 41 -18.52 -1.65 -20.65
CA GLN A 41 -17.37 -0.97 -21.21
C GLN A 41 -16.59 -0.52 -19.99
N ARG A 42 -15.82 -1.47 -19.40
CA ARG A 42 -14.94 -1.18 -18.29
C ARG A 42 -14.02 -0.12 -18.81
N HIS A 43 -14.23 1.10 -18.31
CA HIS A 43 -13.30 2.19 -18.48
C HIS A 43 -11.91 1.61 -18.20
N PRO A 44 -10.92 1.82 -19.08
CA PRO A 44 -9.58 1.32 -18.84
C PRO A 44 -9.17 1.81 -17.45
N SER A 45 -9.07 0.89 -16.50
CA SER A 45 -8.59 1.21 -15.17
C SER A 45 -7.19 1.73 -15.34
N TYR A 46 -6.93 2.93 -14.83
CA TYR A 46 -5.57 3.46 -14.81
C TYR A 46 -4.74 2.53 -13.93
N GLU A 47 -3.96 1.67 -14.59
CA GLU A 47 -3.06 0.73 -13.92
C GLU A 47 -1.71 1.42 -13.76
N TYR A 48 -1.55 2.09 -12.62
CA TYR A 48 -0.28 2.70 -12.26
C TYR A 48 0.77 1.61 -12.08
N GLN A 49 1.77 1.59 -12.96
CA GLN A 49 2.98 0.81 -12.78
C GLN A 49 4.07 1.73 -12.24
N PRO A 50 4.44 1.64 -10.95
CA PRO A 50 5.55 2.42 -10.43
C PRO A 50 6.83 2.03 -11.14
N ASN A 51 7.65 3.02 -11.50
CA ASN A 51 9.00 2.75 -11.98
C ASN A 51 9.81 2.11 -10.84
N ARG A 52 10.29 0.87 -11.05
CA ARG A 52 11.12 0.14 -10.10
C ARG A 52 12.61 0.19 -10.44
N GLN A 53 13.02 0.95 -11.45
CA GLN A 53 14.43 1.14 -11.76
C GLN A 53 15.17 1.69 -10.55
N GLY A 54 16.28 1.05 -10.20
CA GLY A 54 17.12 1.45 -9.06
C GLY A 54 16.63 0.97 -7.69
N ALA A 55 15.48 0.30 -7.59
CA ALA A 55 15.02 -0.24 -6.32
C ALA A 55 16.04 -1.26 -5.76
N GLY A 56 16.58 -0.99 -4.59
CA GLY A 56 17.57 -1.85 -3.92
C GLY A 56 19.00 -1.74 -4.46
N GLN A 57 19.30 -0.83 -5.41
CA GLN A 57 20.67 -0.71 -5.94
C GLN A 57 21.71 -0.42 -4.86
N THR A 58 21.34 0.38 -3.85
CA THR A 58 22.24 0.78 -2.77
C THR A 58 22.12 -0.10 -1.52
N GLN A 59 21.44 -1.26 -1.61
CA GLN A 59 21.18 -2.11 -0.45
C GLN A 59 22.48 -2.63 0.18
N ASN A 60 23.45 -3.00 -0.65
CA ASN A 60 24.72 -3.55 -0.17
C ASN A 60 25.56 -2.49 0.53
N GLU A 61 25.66 -1.31 -0.05
CA GLU A 61 26.34 -0.15 0.52
C GLU A 61 25.68 0.24 1.84
N THR A 62 24.34 0.35 1.86
CA THR A 62 23.59 0.68 3.08
C THR A 62 23.86 -0.35 4.18
N THR A 63 23.85 -1.64 3.85
CA THR A 63 24.13 -2.71 4.81
C THR A 63 25.57 -2.63 5.34
N ALA A 64 26.54 -2.34 4.48
CA ALA A 64 27.94 -2.15 4.87
C ALA A 64 28.12 -0.94 5.79
N TYR A 65 27.45 0.18 5.51
CA TYR A 65 27.47 1.37 6.37
C TYR A 65 26.85 1.09 7.73
N LEU A 66 25.72 0.39 7.79
CA LEU A 66 25.07 0.05 9.07
C LEU A 66 25.93 -0.89 9.92
N ASN A 67 26.57 -1.89 9.30
CA ASN A 67 27.46 -2.81 10.02
C ASN A 67 28.68 -2.09 10.60
N SER A 68 29.33 -1.23 9.81
CA SER A 68 30.49 -0.45 10.28
C SER A 68 30.12 0.53 11.39
N ALA A 69 28.97 1.21 11.28
CA ALA A 69 28.46 2.08 12.33
C ALA A 69 28.17 1.31 13.63
N ALA A 70 27.59 0.11 13.55
CA ALA A 70 27.33 -0.72 14.72
C ALA A 70 28.62 -1.15 15.44
N LEU A 71 29.63 -1.60 14.69
CA LEU A 71 30.94 -1.96 15.23
C LEU A 71 31.61 -0.78 15.93
N LEU A 72 31.57 0.40 15.30
CA LEU A 72 32.14 1.63 15.87
C LEU A 72 31.43 2.03 17.16
N ALA A 73 30.09 1.98 17.18
CA ALA A 73 29.32 2.31 18.37
C ALA A 73 29.61 1.36 19.54
N GLU A 74 29.77 0.06 19.26
CA GLU A 74 30.16 -0.92 20.27
C GLU A 74 31.57 -0.66 20.82
N ALA A 75 32.54 -0.43 19.94
CA ALA A 75 33.92 -0.13 20.32
C ALA A 75 34.00 1.16 21.16
N ALA A 76 33.27 2.21 20.76
CA ALA A 76 33.17 3.45 21.51
C ALA A 76 32.59 3.22 22.91
N LYS A 77 31.49 2.45 23.02
CA LYS A 77 30.89 2.10 24.31
C LYS A 77 31.89 1.36 25.21
N ARG A 78 32.58 0.35 24.67
CA ARG A 78 33.58 -0.41 25.43
C ARG A 78 34.73 0.49 25.90
N ALA A 79 35.22 1.38 25.04
CA ALA A 79 36.25 2.34 25.38
C ALA A 79 35.80 3.31 26.49
N SER A 80 34.58 3.86 26.40
CA SER A 80 34.05 4.76 27.44
C SER A 80 33.96 4.07 28.80
N ILE A 81 33.51 2.82 28.84
CA ILE A 81 33.46 2.04 30.08
C ILE A 81 34.87 1.78 30.61
N GLN A 82 35.81 1.39 29.74
CA GLN A 82 37.18 1.13 30.15
C GLN A 82 37.87 2.37 30.74
N VAL A 83 37.62 3.56 30.18
CA VAL A 83 38.14 4.82 30.72
C VAL A 83 37.61 5.06 32.13
N VAL A 84 36.29 4.95 32.33
CA VAL A 84 35.69 5.14 33.66
C VAL A 84 36.20 4.13 34.68
N MET A 85 36.33 2.86 34.29
CA MET A 85 36.83 1.82 35.20
C MET A 85 38.29 2.06 35.58
N ARG A 86 39.12 2.49 34.63
CA ARG A 86 40.51 2.90 34.92
C ARG A 86 40.53 4.08 35.89
N ASP A 87 39.70 5.09 35.68
CA ASP A 87 39.66 6.27 36.56
C ASP A 87 39.26 5.88 37.99
N ILE A 88 38.36 4.91 38.16
CA ILE A 88 37.98 4.35 39.47
C ILE A 88 39.15 3.56 40.08
N GLU A 89 39.82 2.71 39.30
CA GLU A 89 40.99 1.96 39.78
C GLU A 89 42.14 2.89 40.23
N GLU A 90 42.36 4.01 39.53
CA GLU A 90 43.35 5.03 39.92
C GLU A 90 42.94 5.80 41.20
N MET A 91 41.65 5.83 41.57
CA MET A 91 41.16 6.43 42.82
C MET A 91 41.22 5.49 44.03
N GLU A 92 41.28 4.17 43.83
CA GLU A 92 41.31 3.18 44.93
C GLU A 92 42.73 2.84 45.42
N LEU A 93 43.77 3.53 44.95
CA LEU A 93 45.17 3.46 45.43
C LEU A 93 45.55 4.69 46.26
#